data_AF-A0A1I3PAP3-F1
#
_entry.id   AF-A0A1I3PAP3-F1
#
_cell.length_a   1.000
_cell.length_b   1.000
_cell.length_c   1.000
_cell.angle_alpha   90.00
_cell.angle_beta   90.00
_cell.angle_gamma   90.00
#
_symmetry.space_group_name_H-M   'P 1'
#
loop_
_entity.id
_entity.type
_entity.pdbx_description
1 polymer ?
#
loop_
_entity_poly.entity_id
_entity_poly.type
_entity_poly.pdbx_seq_one_letter_code
_entity_poly.pdbx_strand_id
1 'polypeptide(L)'
;MDKKTLIKLLYDFGIPDPEYWADQELNNDIWAHLAAFRFLRPLQNDLDGYLERPEDWINSELNRCHSEIGHIINSMLEAGIPPKDIGLFAYWIARYAYIGVLHRLSDPAGGDYDLENEGEELPRWRLIETYIRKDGDTVREINTGRYIPELHTLFPYRNPEGKPKT
;
A
#
# COMPACT_ATOMS: atom_id res chain seq x y z
N MET A 1 13.85 2.18 19.15
CA MET A 1 14.43 3.13 18.16
C MET A 1 14.28 4.52 18.75
N ASP A 2 15.27 5.41 18.65
CA ASP A 2 15.12 6.79 19.12
C ASP A 2 14.34 7.66 18.13
N LYS A 3 13.76 8.77 18.59
CA LYS A 3 12.90 9.65 17.79
C LYS A 3 13.59 10.21 16.55
N LYS A 4 14.86 10.59 16.65
CA LYS A 4 15.59 11.18 15.51
C LYS A 4 15.81 10.17 14.40
N THR A 5 16.16 8.94 14.76
CA THR A 5 16.29 7.82 13.81
C THR A 5 14.95 7.52 13.14
N LEU A 6 13.85 7.53 13.90
CA LEU A 6 12.52 7.27 13.36
C LEU A 6 12.03 8.36 12.39
N ILE A 7 12.21 9.64 12.73
CA ILE A 7 11.87 10.76 11.84
C ILE A 7 12.61 10.62 10.51
N LYS A 8 13.92 10.34 10.56
CA LYS A 8 14.72 10.14 9.35
C LYS A 8 14.17 8.98 8.50
N LEU A 9 13.83 7.85 9.13
CA LEU A 9 13.27 6.69 8.44
C LEU A 9 11.94 7.03 7.75
N LEU A 10 11.04 7.75 8.43
CA LEU A 10 9.75 8.17 7.88
C LEU A 10 9.91 9.17 6.74
N TYR A 11 10.87 10.10 6.86
CA TYR A 11 11.25 11.01 5.78
C TYR A 11 11.77 10.24 4.56
N ASP A 12 12.67 9.27 4.76
CA ASP A 12 13.21 8.42 3.68
C ASP A 12 12.13 7.53 3.03
N PHE A 13 11.00 7.31 3.72
CA PHE A 13 9.82 6.64 3.17
C PHE A 13 8.91 7.59 2.38
N GLY A 14 9.19 8.90 2.37
CA GLY A 14 8.36 9.92 1.71
C GLY A 14 7.06 10.23 2.46
N ILE A 15 6.99 9.96 3.76
CA ILE A 15 5.79 10.19 4.56
C ILE A 15 5.65 11.70 4.87
N PRO A 16 4.48 12.32 4.63
CA PRO A 16 4.22 13.70 5.03
C PRO A 16 4.24 13.86 6.55
N ASP A 17 4.82 14.96 7.05
CA ASP A 17 4.93 15.26 8.49
C ASP A 17 5.57 14.11 9.31
N PRO A 18 6.84 13.76 9.02
CA PRO A 18 7.51 12.63 9.69
C PRO A 18 7.68 12.85 11.20
N GLU A 19 7.75 14.10 11.67
CA GLU A 19 7.75 14.45 13.09
C GLU A 19 6.46 14.01 13.80
N TYR A 20 5.30 14.36 13.23
CA TYR A 20 4.01 13.94 13.77
C TYR A 20 3.90 12.42 13.85
N TRP A 21 4.24 11.72 12.75
CA TRP A 21 4.15 10.26 12.72
C TRP A 21 5.15 9.57 13.64
N ALA A 22 6.34 10.15 13.85
CA ALA A 22 7.27 9.64 14.83
C ALA A 22 6.72 9.77 16.25
N ASP A 23 6.02 10.86 16.57
CA ASP A 23 5.34 11.02 17.86
C ASP A 23 4.18 10.04 18.03
N GLN A 24 3.38 9.81 16.99
CA GLN A 24 2.31 8.80 17.02
C GLN A 24 2.88 7.40 17.23
N GLU A 25 3.97 7.04 16.54
CA GLU A 25 4.57 5.72 16.65
C GLU A 25 5.22 5.47 18.02
N LEU A 26 5.82 6.49 18.66
CA LEU A 26 6.49 6.33 19.95
C LEU A 26 5.55 6.37 21.15
N ASN A 27 4.41 7.06 21.04
CA ASN A 27 3.49 7.27 22.16
C ASN A 27 2.21 6.44 22.06
N ASN A 28 2.06 5.58 21.04
CA ASN A 28 0.86 4.79 20.81
C ASN A 28 1.10 3.28 20.94
N ASP A 29 0.61 2.73 22.05
CA ASP A 29 0.70 1.29 22.36
C ASP A 29 -0.39 0.45 21.66
N ILE A 30 -1.27 1.08 20.87
CA ILE A 30 -2.38 0.42 20.17
C ILE A 30 -2.09 0.31 18.67
N TRP A 31 -1.61 1.37 18.03
CA TRP A 31 -1.44 1.44 16.57
C TRP A 31 0.01 1.38 16.15
N ALA A 32 0.34 0.47 15.23
CA ALA A 32 1.65 0.30 14.61
C ALA A 32 1.74 1.07 13.28
N HIS A 33 1.97 2.37 13.36
CA HIS A 33 2.05 3.25 12.19
C HIS A 33 3.25 2.93 11.31
N LEU A 34 4.41 2.63 11.91
CA LEU A 34 5.60 2.29 11.13
C LEU A 34 5.40 0.99 10.33
N ALA A 35 4.75 -0.01 10.93
CA ALA A 35 4.39 -1.24 10.23
C ALA A 35 3.42 -0.96 9.08
N ALA A 36 2.40 -0.11 9.29
CA ALA A 36 1.49 0.33 8.23
C ALA A 36 2.22 0.99 7.07
N PHE A 37 3.11 1.96 7.33
CA PHE A 37 3.86 2.62 6.26
C PHE A 37 4.78 1.66 5.50
N ARG A 38 5.42 0.72 6.21
CA ARG A 38 6.23 -0.33 5.55
C ARG A 38 5.40 -1.22 4.64
N PHE A 39 4.18 -1.56 5.04
CA PHE A 39 3.25 -2.34 4.23
C PHE A 39 2.78 -1.57 2.98
N LEU A 40 2.46 -0.28 3.14
CA LEU A 40 1.93 0.56 2.06
C LEU A 40 2.98 0.99 1.04
N ARG A 41 4.26 1.08 1.44
CA ARG A 41 5.35 1.55 0.58
C ARG A 41 5.49 0.82 -0.77
N PRO A 42 5.53 -0.53 -0.85
CA PRO A 42 5.60 -1.20 -2.14
C PRO A 42 4.40 -0.89 -3.04
N LEU A 43 3.17 -0.82 -2.49
CA LEU A 43 1.97 -0.46 -3.25
C LEU A 43 2.07 0.97 -3.81
N GLN A 44 2.63 1.90 -3.03
CA GLN A 44 2.86 3.26 -3.49
C GLN A 44 3.92 3.32 -4.59
N ASN A 45 5.01 2.55 -4.46
CA ASN A 45 6.04 2.47 -5.49
C ASN A 45 5.50 1.90 -6.81
N ASP A 46 4.62 0.91 -6.75
CA ASP A 46 3.97 0.35 -7.94
C ASP A 46 3.11 1.42 -8.63
N LEU A 47 2.30 2.16 -7.87
CA LEU A 47 1.51 3.27 -8.40
C LEU A 47 2.38 4.38 -9.01
N ASP A 48 3.41 4.84 -8.29
CA ASP A 48 4.31 5.88 -8.78
C ASP A 48 5.05 5.40 -10.04
N GLY A 49 5.38 4.11 -10.14
CA GLY A 49 5.98 3.49 -11.32
C GLY A 49 5.13 3.67 -12.59
N TYR A 50 3.83 3.45 -12.51
CA TYR A 50 2.91 3.65 -13.65
C TYR A 50 2.83 5.10 -14.12
N LEU A 51 3.03 6.08 -13.23
CA LEU A 51 2.96 7.51 -13.57
C LEU A 51 4.31 8.08 -14.03
N GLU A 52 5.39 7.75 -13.31
CA GLU A 52 6.71 8.36 -13.51
C GLU A 52 7.51 7.65 -14.59
N ARG A 53 7.34 6.32 -14.73
CA ARG A 53 8.13 5.47 -15.64
C ARG A 53 7.25 4.42 -16.33
N PRO A 54 6.18 4.83 -17.03
CA PRO A 54 5.28 3.91 -17.70
C PRO A 54 5.98 3.02 -18.74
N GLU A 55 7.01 3.57 -19.40
CA GLU A 55 7.79 2.85 -20.41
C GLU A 55 8.55 1.66 -19.83
N ASP A 56 9.08 1.76 -18.61
CA ASP A 56 9.81 0.66 -17.97
C ASP A 56 8.89 -0.55 -17.73
N TRP A 57 7.68 -0.30 -17.22
CA TRP A 57 6.67 -1.32 -17.02
C TRP A 57 6.16 -1.91 -18.35
N ILE A 58 5.86 -1.05 -19.33
CA ILE A 58 5.42 -1.46 -20.67
C ILE A 58 6.49 -2.35 -21.32
N ASN A 59 7.74 -1.92 -21.34
CA ASN A 59 8.84 -2.68 -21.90
C ASN A 59 9.07 -4.00 -21.14
N SER A 60 8.91 -4.00 -19.81
CA SER A 60 8.96 -5.22 -19.02
C SER A 60 7.91 -6.22 -19.49
N GLU A 61 6.65 -5.79 -19.68
CA GLU A 61 5.57 -6.68 -20.11
C GLU A 61 5.69 -7.13 -21.57
N LEU A 62 6.17 -6.27 -22.48
CA LEU A 62 6.41 -6.65 -23.88
C LEU A 62 7.55 -7.68 -24.03
N ASN A 63 8.57 -7.62 -23.17
CA ASN A 63 9.71 -8.52 -23.22
C ASN A 63 9.54 -9.79 -22.36
N ARG A 64 8.50 -9.84 -21.52
CA ARG A 64 8.26 -10.96 -20.62
C ARG A 64 7.69 -12.15 -21.39
N CYS A 65 8.40 -13.28 -21.30
CA CYS A 65 7.91 -14.55 -21.84
C CYS A 65 6.57 -14.91 -21.19
N HIS A 66 5.55 -15.16 -22.01
CA HIS A 66 4.17 -15.44 -21.58
C HIS A 66 3.47 -14.30 -20.81
N SER A 67 3.78 -13.02 -21.11
CA SER A 67 2.92 -11.93 -20.61
C SER A 67 1.48 -12.12 -21.08
N GLU A 68 0.55 -12.15 -20.14
CA GLU A 68 -0.89 -12.23 -20.41
C GLU A 68 -1.42 -10.94 -21.06
N ILE A 69 -0.73 -9.80 -20.87
CA ILE A 69 -1.19 -8.48 -21.32
C ILE A 69 -0.29 -7.84 -22.39
N GLY A 70 0.90 -8.39 -22.65
CA GLY A 70 1.86 -7.80 -23.59
C GLY A 70 1.29 -7.59 -25.00
N HIS A 71 0.46 -8.53 -25.49
CA HIS A 71 -0.21 -8.40 -26.78
C HIS A 71 -1.24 -7.25 -26.82
N ILE A 72 -1.92 -6.98 -25.70
CA ILE A 72 -2.88 -5.87 -25.55
C ILE A 72 -2.12 -4.55 -25.56
N ILE A 73 -1.02 -4.47 -24.79
CA ILE A 73 -0.16 -3.29 -24.74
C ILE A 73 0.41 -2.99 -26.14
N ASN A 74 0.91 -4.00 -26.86
CA ASN A 74 1.40 -3.83 -28.23
C ASN A 74 0.29 -3.29 -29.15
N SER A 75 -0.92 -3.82 -29.05
CA SER A 75 -2.07 -3.35 -29.85
C SER A 75 -2.43 -1.88 -29.54
N MET A 76 -2.33 -1.46 -28.27
CA MET A 76 -2.54 -0.06 -27.88
C MET A 76 -1.48 0.87 -28.47
N LEU A 77 -0.22 0.44 -28.46
CA LEU A 77 0.89 1.20 -29.04
C LEU A 77 0.76 1.31 -30.58
N GLU A 78 0.39 0.22 -31.26
CA GLU A 78 0.11 0.20 -32.70
C GLU A 78 -1.07 1.11 -33.08
N ALA A 79 -2.06 1.25 -32.18
CA ALA A 79 -3.16 2.20 -32.32
C ALA A 79 -2.78 3.67 -32.02
N GLY A 80 -1.53 3.94 -31.65
CA GLY A 80 -1.01 5.28 -31.40
C GLY A 80 -1.32 5.82 -29.99
N ILE A 81 -1.74 4.98 -29.04
CA ILE A 81 -1.93 5.40 -27.65
C ILE A 81 -0.56 5.62 -27.02
N PRO A 82 -0.27 6.80 -26.45
CA PRO A 82 1.05 7.07 -25.89
C PRO A 82 1.27 6.27 -24.60
N PRO A 83 2.51 5.81 -24.32
CA PRO A 83 2.86 5.09 -23.09
C PRO A 83 2.37 5.76 -21.80
N LYS A 84 2.39 7.10 -21.75
CA LYS A 84 1.89 7.90 -20.63
C LYS A 84 0.42 7.61 -20.32
N ASP A 85 -0.44 7.50 -21.34
CA ASP A 85 -1.87 7.30 -21.14
C ASP A 85 -2.18 5.84 -20.75
N ILE A 86 -1.40 4.88 -21.28
CA ILE A 86 -1.47 3.47 -20.86
C ILE A 86 -1.07 3.36 -19.37
N GLY A 87 0.02 4.02 -18.97
CA GLY A 87 0.44 4.08 -17.57
C GLY A 87 -0.58 4.74 -16.66
N LEU A 88 -1.17 5.88 -17.08
CA LEU A 88 -2.23 6.54 -16.33
C LEU A 88 -3.46 5.62 -16.15
N PHE A 89 -3.84 4.87 -17.19
CA PHE A 89 -4.93 3.90 -17.10
C PHE A 89 -4.61 2.77 -16.10
N ALA A 90 -3.41 2.19 -16.20
CA ALA A 90 -2.93 1.17 -15.27
C ALA A 90 -2.90 1.66 -13.82
N TYR A 91 -2.43 2.89 -13.60
CA TYR A 91 -2.44 3.57 -12.30
C TYR A 91 -3.85 3.61 -11.70
N TRP A 92 -4.85 4.02 -12.49
CA TRP A 92 -6.22 4.13 -11.99
C TRP A 92 -6.81 2.76 -11.61
N ILE A 93 -6.62 1.74 -12.45
CA ILE A 93 -7.06 0.37 -12.13
C ILE A 93 -6.40 -0.11 -10.83
N ALA A 94 -5.07 -0.01 -10.75
CA ALA A 94 -4.32 -0.45 -9.58
C ALA A 94 -4.75 0.31 -8.32
N ARG A 95 -4.94 1.63 -8.41
CA ARG A 95 -5.39 2.46 -7.29
C ARG A 95 -6.75 2.01 -6.78
N TYR A 96 -7.73 1.80 -7.65
CA TYR A 96 -9.06 1.36 -7.23
C TYR A 96 -9.01 -0.03 -6.57
N ALA A 97 -8.25 -0.95 -7.16
CA ALA A 97 -8.08 -2.30 -6.59
C ALA A 97 -7.39 -2.25 -5.22
N TYR A 98 -6.29 -1.50 -5.09
CA TYR A 98 -5.59 -1.35 -3.81
C TYR A 98 -6.49 -0.71 -2.76
N ILE A 99 -7.17 0.40 -3.06
CA ILE A 99 -8.08 1.05 -2.10
C ILE A 99 -9.15 0.07 -1.62
N GLY A 100 -9.78 -0.69 -2.52
CA GLY A 100 -10.78 -1.70 -2.15
C GLY A 100 -10.23 -2.75 -1.18
N VAL A 101 -9.05 -3.29 -1.47
CA VAL A 101 -8.38 -4.26 -0.58
C VAL A 101 -8.01 -3.62 0.76
N LEU A 102 -7.45 -2.42 0.76
CA LEU A 102 -7.03 -1.72 1.99
C LEU A 102 -8.23 -1.37 2.88
N HIS A 103 -9.38 -1.02 2.29
CA HIS A 103 -10.64 -0.86 3.03
C HIS A 103 -11.04 -2.17 3.68
N ARG A 104 -11.07 -3.28 2.93
CA ARG A 104 -11.48 -4.59 3.47
C ARG A 104 -10.53 -5.12 4.55
N LEU A 105 -9.23 -4.82 4.46
CA LEU A 105 -8.27 -5.13 5.52
C LEU A 105 -8.52 -4.34 6.80
N SER A 106 -9.03 -3.11 6.67
CA SER A 106 -9.34 -2.21 7.81
C SER A 106 -10.73 -2.48 8.40
N ASP A 107 -11.66 -2.95 7.58
CA ASP A 107 -13.01 -3.35 7.98
C ASP A 107 -13.26 -4.82 7.61
N PRO A 108 -12.85 -5.76 8.49
CA PRO A 108 -13.01 -7.20 8.27
C PRO A 108 -14.47 -7.68 8.40
N ALA A 109 -15.41 -6.80 8.75
CA ALA A 109 -16.81 -7.17 9.02
C ALA A 109 -17.82 -6.50 8.08
N GLY A 110 -17.51 -5.34 7.49
CA GLY A 110 -18.50 -4.56 6.74
C GLY A 110 -18.60 -4.84 5.24
N GLY A 111 -19.81 -4.58 4.72
CA GLY A 111 -20.11 -4.16 3.34
C GLY A 111 -20.19 -5.25 2.28
N ASP A 112 -20.12 -6.52 2.66
CA ASP A 112 -20.14 -7.66 1.72
C ASP A 112 -21.57 -8.21 1.52
N TYR A 113 -22.51 -7.93 2.42
CA TYR A 113 -23.85 -8.51 2.43
C TYR A 113 -24.93 -7.53 2.90
N ASP A 114 -25.94 -7.28 2.07
CA ASP A 114 -27.19 -6.60 2.47
C ASP A 114 -28.06 -7.50 3.38
N LEU A 115 -27.52 -7.96 4.52
CA LEU A 115 -28.19 -8.85 5.47
C LEU A 115 -28.39 -8.15 6.81
N GLU A 116 -29.52 -8.45 7.46
CA GLU A 116 -29.98 -7.79 8.69
C GLU A 116 -29.06 -8.03 9.91
N ASN A 117 -28.19 -9.03 9.84
CA ASN A 117 -27.24 -9.45 10.88
C ASN A 117 -25.78 -9.48 10.35
N GLU A 118 -25.46 -8.63 9.38
CA GLU A 118 -24.16 -8.63 8.71
C GLU A 118 -22.98 -8.61 9.71
N GLY A 119 -22.18 -9.69 9.68
CA GLY A 119 -20.96 -9.81 10.48
C GLY A 119 -21.15 -10.33 11.91
N GLU A 120 -22.38 -10.58 12.39
CA GLU A 120 -22.59 -11.26 13.68
C GLU A 120 -22.23 -12.74 13.56
N GLU A 121 -21.48 -13.27 14.54
CA GLU A 121 -21.03 -14.67 14.61
C GLU A 121 -20.16 -15.19 13.45
N LEU A 122 -19.78 -14.34 12.49
CA LEU A 122 -18.89 -14.71 11.40
C LEU A 122 -17.40 -14.56 11.79
N PRO A 123 -16.49 -15.38 11.21
CA PRO A 123 -15.06 -15.22 11.39
C PRO A 123 -14.58 -13.83 10.97
N ARG A 124 -13.63 -13.27 11.72
CA ARG A 124 -13.00 -11.97 11.43
C ARG A 124 -11.48 -12.10 11.48
N TRP A 125 -10.77 -11.15 10.87
CA TRP A 125 -9.31 -11.06 10.96
C TRP A 125 -8.87 -9.73 11.56
N ARG A 126 -7.60 -9.68 11.95
CA ARG A 126 -6.92 -8.46 12.40
C ARG A 126 -5.45 -8.53 11.99
N LEU A 127 -4.91 -7.40 11.57
CA LEU A 127 -3.50 -7.25 11.27
C LEU A 127 -2.78 -6.78 12.53
N ILE A 128 -1.74 -7.51 12.95
CA ILE A 128 -0.98 -7.24 14.16
C ILE A 128 0.49 -7.13 13.82
N GLU A 129 1.18 -6.12 14.36
CA GLU A 129 2.62 -5.96 14.19
C GLU A 129 3.37 -7.09 14.88
N THR A 130 4.29 -7.70 14.14
CA THR A 130 5.28 -8.65 14.66
C THR A 130 6.69 -8.12 14.42
N TYR A 131 7.63 -8.55 15.26
CA TYR A 131 9.05 -8.30 15.03
C TYR A 131 9.88 -9.55 15.32
N ILE A 132 11.03 -9.62 14.65
CA ILE A 132 11.98 -10.70 14.89
C ILE A 132 12.92 -10.28 16.02
N ARG A 133 12.98 -11.10 17.07
CA ARG A 133 13.98 -10.99 18.13
C ARG A 133 15.02 -12.09 17.97
N LYS A 134 16.29 -11.71 18.07
CA LYS A 134 17.41 -12.64 18.10
C LYS A 134 18.02 -12.64 19.50
N ASP A 135 17.98 -13.79 20.16
CA ASP A 135 18.62 -14.02 21.46
C ASP A 135 19.68 -15.13 21.29
N GLY A 136 20.94 -14.73 21.09
CA GLY A 136 22.02 -15.65 20.70
C GLY A 136 21.79 -16.23 19.30
N ASP A 137 21.79 -17.56 19.16
CA ASP A 137 21.52 -18.25 17.90
C ASP A 137 20.02 -18.51 17.64
N THR A 138 19.14 -18.19 18.60
CA THR A 138 17.70 -18.39 18.44
C THR A 138 17.04 -17.17 17.83
N VAL A 139 16.27 -17.38 16.76
CA VAL A 139 15.44 -16.37 16.11
C VAL A 139 13.98 -16.67 16.44
N ARG A 140 13.24 -15.70 16.99
CA ARG A 140 11.82 -15.82 17.31
C ARG A 140 11.03 -14.65 16.75
N GLU A 141 9.83 -14.94 16.27
CA GLU A 141 8.84 -13.93 15.97
C GLU A 141 8.06 -13.59 17.23
N ILE A 142 7.91 -12.30 17.52
CA ILE A 142 7.19 -11.79 18.67
C ILE A 142 6.04 -10.92 18.18
N ASN A 143 4.84 -11.24 18.65
CA ASN A 143 3.68 -10.41 18.46
C ASN A 143 3.71 -9.23 19.45
N THR A 144 3.60 -8.01 18.95
CA THR A 144 3.63 -6.79 19.78
C THR A 144 2.31 -6.49 20.48
N GLY A 145 1.20 -7.07 20.00
CA GLY A 145 -0.15 -6.69 20.38
C GLY A 145 -0.66 -5.41 19.72
N ARG A 146 0.19 -4.63 19.03
CA ARG A 146 -0.18 -3.41 18.30
C ARG A 146 -0.84 -3.75 16.98
N TYR A 147 -1.92 -3.07 16.65
CA TYR A 147 -2.69 -3.26 15.43
C TYR A 147 -2.18 -2.40 14.30
N ILE A 148 -2.27 -2.90 13.08
CA ILE A 148 -2.05 -2.08 11.89
C ILE A 148 -3.32 -1.22 11.68
N PRO A 149 -3.23 0.12 11.74
CA PRO A 149 -4.38 1.02 11.65
C PRO A 149 -4.96 1.10 10.23
N GLU A 150 -6.05 1.87 10.07
CA GLU A 150 -6.78 2.14 8.83
C GLU A 150 -5.88 2.45 7.60
N LEU A 151 -5.47 1.39 6.91
CA LEU A 151 -4.47 1.46 5.85
C LEU A 151 -4.94 2.32 4.67
N HIS A 152 -6.24 2.30 4.38
CA HIS A 152 -6.85 3.09 3.31
C HIS A 152 -6.77 4.61 3.56
N THR A 153 -6.84 5.03 4.84
CA THR A 153 -6.70 6.43 5.26
C THR A 153 -5.24 6.87 5.13
N LEU A 154 -4.31 6.02 5.56
CA LEU A 154 -2.87 6.29 5.52
C LEU A 154 -2.25 6.24 4.12
N PHE A 155 -2.87 5.54 3.17
CA PHE A 155 -2.27 5.32 1.85
C PHE A 155 -2.07 6.64 1.09
N PRO A 156 -0.80 7.04 0.81
CA PRO A 156 -0.49 8.35 0.24
C PRO A 156 -0.48 8.30 -1.28
N TYR A 157 -1.61 7.96 -1.91
CA TYR A 157 -1.70 7.99 -3.37
C TYR A 157 -1.62 9.42 -3.90
N ARG A 158 -0.83 9.62 -4.97
CA ARG A 158 -0.71 10.91 -5.66
C ARG A 158 -1.87 11.09 -6.62
N ASN A 159 -2.63 12.17 -6.52
CA ASN A 159 -3.62 12.48 -7.56
C ASN A 159 -2.88 12.96 -8.83
N PRO A 160 -2.95 12.22 -9.96
CA PRO A 160 -2.25 12.61 -11.19
C PRO A 160 -2.68 13.98 -11.73
N GLU A 161 -3.88 14.43 -11.35
CA GLU A 161 -4.46 15.72 -11.76
C GLU A 161 -4.19 16.87 -10.77
N GLY A 162 -3.41 16.63 -9.71
CA GLY A 162 -2.98 17.68 -8.77
C GLY A 162 -4.06 18.23 -7.83
N LYS A 163 -5.26 17.64 -7.77
CA LYS A 163 -6.25 18.03 -6.75
C LYS A 163 -5.96 17.32 -5.43
N PRO A 164 -5.80 18.04 -4.30
CA PRO A 164 -5.62 17.42 -2.99
C PRO A 164 -6.84 16.57 -2.60
N LYS A 165 -6.65 15.58 -1.71
CA LYS A 165 -7.72 14.81 -1.08
C LYS A 165 -8.74 15.81 -0.48
N THR A 166 -10.01 15.70 -0.87
CA THR A 166 -11.15 16.27 -0.11
C THR A 166 -11.50 15.35 1.04
#